data_AF-A0AAP2GQE1-F1
#
_entry.id   AF-A0AAP2GQE1-F1
#
_cell.length_a   1.000
_cell.length_b   1.000
_cell.length_c   1.000
_cell.angle_alpha   90.00
_cell.angle_beta   90.00
_cell.angle_gamma   90.00
#
_symmetry.space_group_name_H-M   'P 1'
#
loop_
_entity.id
_entity.type
_entity.pdbx_description
1 polymer ?
#
loop_
_entity_poly.entity_id
_entity_poly.type
_entity_poly.pdbx_seq_one_letter_code
_entity_poly.pdbx_strand_id
1 'polypeptide(L)'
;MITERIALVMLDGAVPECNDDPHHTRQFYRSIQAFAEVSLKLCDEGKFKKLEQFLVVACKLFKDGNATVKNGVVNVYLFTLSNSMDRQPAARKWIEPFMPKELRMEYARLHYASGV
;
A
#
# COMPACT_ATOMS: atom_id res chain seq x y z
N MET A 1 -13.43 -2.76 -15.26
CA MET A 1 -13.08 -3.99 -14.51
C MET A 1 -13.25 -3.76 -13.01
N ILE A 2 -13.55 -4.78 -12.21
CA ILE A 2 -13.77 -4.64 -10.75
C ILE A 2 -12.51 -4.12 -10.01
N THR A 3 -11.32 -4.44 -10.51
CA THR A 3 -10.03 -3.94 -10.03
C THR A 3 -9.90 -2.41 -10.10
N GLU A 4 -10.41 -1.79 -11.17
CA GLU A 4 -10.42 -0.33 -11.31
C GLU A 4 -11.38 0.31 -10.32
N ARG A 5 -12.52 -0.32 -10.03
CA ARG A 5 -13.49 0.19 -9.05
C ARG A 5 -12.92 0.20 -7.64
N ILE A 6 -12.23 -0.85 -7.21
CA ILE A 6 -11.65 -0.89 -5.86
C ILE A 6 -10.51 0.12 -5.73
N ALA A 7 -9.66 0.25 -6.75
CA ALA A 7 -8.61 1.28 -6.77
C ALA A 7 -9.19 2.71 -6.75
N LEU A 8 -10.28 2.96 -7.48
CA LEU A 8 -11.00 4.24 -7.45
C LEU A 8 -11.64 4.51 -6.08
N VAL A 9 -12.28 3.52 -5.47
CA VAL A 9 -12.86 3.61 -4.11
C VAL A 9 -11.78 3.94 -3.07
N MET A 10 -10.59 3.33 -3.20
CA MET A 10 -9.44 3.65 -2.35
C MET A 10 -8.98 5.10 -2.55
N LEU A 11 -8.93 5.59 -3.79
CA LEU A 11 -8.54 6.97 -4.11
C LEU A 11 -9.57 8.01 -3.65
N ASP A 12 -10.86 7.66 -3.63
CA ASP A 12 -11.92 8.47 -3.02
C ASP A 12 -11.88 8.43 -1.48
N GLY A 13 -10.93 7.68 -0.90
CA GLY A 13 -10.71 7.59 0.53
C GLY A 13 -11.75 6.75 1.27
N ALA A 14 -12.60 6.01 0.56
CA ALA A 14 -13.53 5.07 1.17
C ALA A 14 -12.78 3.77 1.52
N VAL A 15 -13.01 3.29 2.73
CA VAL A 15 -12.40 2.05 3.23
C VAL A 15 -13.34 0.91 2.86
N PRO A 16 -12.96 0.00 1.96
CA PRO A 16 -13.84 -1.09 1.57
C PRO A 16 -14.00 -2.07 2.73
N GLU A 17 -15.24 -2.46 3.04
CA GLU A 17 -15.50 -3.60 3.92
C GLU A 17 -15.29 -4.88 3.09
N CYS A 18 -14.13 -5.52 3.25
CA CYS A 18 -13.87 -6.80 2.58
C CYS A 18 -14.39 -7.93 3.47
N ASN A 19 -15.52 -8.53 3.11
CA ASN A 19 -16.03 -9.73 3.74
C ASN A 19 -15.10 -10.93 3.46
N ASP A 20 -15.08 -11.93 4.34
CA ASP A 20 -14.23 -13.14 4.24
C ASP A 20 -14.62 -14.09 3.08
N ASP A 21 -15.42 -13.61 2.13
CA ASP A 21 -15.65 -14.33 0.88
C ASP A 21 -14.33 -14.48 0.10
N PRO A 22 -13.93 -15.71 -0.27
CA PRO A 22 -12.64 -15.95 -0.92
C PRO A 22 -12.48 -15.26 -2.28
N HIS A 23 -13.57 -15.08 -3.04
CA HIS A 23 -13.51 -14.42 -4.35
C HIS A 23 -13.30 -12.91 -4.20
N HIS A 24 -14.04 -12.27 -3.27
CA HIS A 24 -13.85 -10.85 -2.96
C HIS A 24 -12.46 -10.58 -2.37
N THR A 25 -12.00 -11.44 -1.47
CA THR A 25 -10.67 -11.34 -0.86
C THR A 25 -9.55 -11.40 -1.90
N ARG A 26 -9.64 -12.33 -2.86
CA ARG A 26 -8.64 -12.43 -3.96
C ARG A 26 -8.62 -11.18 -4.84
N GLN A 27 -9.80 -10.64 -5.17
CA GLN A 27 -9.89 -9.42 -5.99
C GLN A 27 -9.38 -8.18 -5.25
N PHE A 28 -9.65 -8.10 -3.95
CA PHE A 28 -9.10 -7.07 -3.08
C PHE A 28 -7.57 -7.09 -3.07
N TYR A 29 -6.94 -8.24 -2.82
CA TYR A 29 -5.48 -8.34 -2.82
C TYR A 29 -4.86 -7.98 -4.17
N ARG A 30 -5.49 -8.35 -5.30
CA ARG A 30 -5.04 -7.90 -6.64
C ARG A 30 -5.14 -6.39 -6.81
N SER A 31 -6.16 -5.76 -6.24
CA SER A 31 -6.33 -4.31 -6.31
C SER A 31 -5.27 -3.59 -5.45
N ILE A 32 -4.96 -4.13 -4.26
CA ILE A 32 -3.87 -3.63 -3.42
C ILE A 32 -2.50 -3.78 -4.10
N GLN A 33 -2.27 -4.90 -4.80
CA GLN A 33 -1.05 -5.10 -5.58
C GLN A 33 -0.92 -4.04 -6.68
N ALA A 34 -1.97 -3.82 -7.46
CA ALA A 34 -1.98 -2.78 -8.48
C ALA A 34 -1.78 -1.37 -7.87
N PHE A 35 -2.33 -1.14 -6.68
CA PHE A 35 -2.13 0.11 -5.94
C PHE A 35 -0.65 0.32 -5.57
N ALA A 36 0.06 -0.73 -5.15
CA ALA A 36 1.49 -0.70 -4.88
C ALA A 36 2.33 -0.41 -6.14
N GLU A 37 2.00 -1.07 -7.25
CA GLU A 37 2.68 -0.88 -8.54
C GLU A 37 2.51 0.55 -9.07
N VAL A 38 1.32 1.14 -8.90
CA VAL A 38 1.09 2.55 -9.27
C VAL A 38 1.90 3.48 -8.37
N SER A 39 1.98 3.23 -7.06
CA SER A 39 2.85 4.03 -6.16
C SER A 39 4.31 4.00 -6.61
N LEU A 40 4.84 2.83 -6.97
CA LEU A 40 6.21 2.72 -7.50
C LEU A 40 6.37 3.49 -8.81
N LYS A 41 5.41 3.35 -9.73
CA LYS A 41 5.42 4.12 -10.99
C LYS A 41 5.39 5.63 -10.75
N LEU A 42 4.59 6.11 -9.80
CA LEU A 42 4.54 7.52 -9.43
C LEU A 42 5.88 8.00 -8.83
N CYS A 43 6.56 7.14 -8.08
CA CYS A 43 7.91 7.41 -7.58
C CYS A 43 8.91 7.55 -8.74
N ASP A 44 8.91 6.60 -9.68
CA ASP A 44 9.80 6.60 -10.85
C ASP A 44 9.56 7.81 -11.77
N GLU A 45 8.30 8.23 -11.92
CA GLU A 45 7.90 9.42 -12.68
C GLU A 45 8.13 10.75 -11.94
N GLY A 46 8.60 10.71 -10.69
CA GLY A 46 8.80 11.91 -9.87
C GLY A 46 7.51 12.63 -9.46
N LYS A 47 6.35 11.95 -9.52
CA LYS A 47 5.02 12.49 -9.20
C LYS A 47 4.74 12.42 -7.70
N PHE A 48 5.62 13.02 -6.88
CA PHE A 48 5.63 12.85 -5.43
C PHE A 48 4.36 13.31 -4.71
N LYS A 49 3.67 14.36 -5.19
CA LYS A 49 2.39 14.78 -4.62
C LYS A 49 1.30 13.70 -4.73
N LYS A 50 1.28 12.96 -5.84
CA LYS A 50 0.34 11.83 -6.02
C LYS A 50 0.78 10.61 -5.23
N LEU A 51 2.09 10.34 -5.18
CA LEU A 51 2.63 9.28 -4.34
C LEU A 51 2.24 9.49 -2.86
N GLU A 52 2.37 10.71 -2.35
CA GLU A 52 1.96 11.07 -0.99
C GLU A 52 0.47 10.77 -0.76
N GLN A 53 -0.41 11.14 -1.69
CA GLN A 53 -1.84 10.82 -1.61
C GLN A 53 -2.08 9.30 -1.53
N PHE A 54 -1.35 8.50 -2.32
CA PHE A 54 -1.46 7.05 -2.27
C PHE A 54 -0.99 6.48 -0.91
N LEU A 55 0.09 7.01 -0.36
CA LEU A 55 0.59 6.61 0.97
C LEU A 55 -0.40 7.00 2.09
N VAL A 56 -1.06 8.16 1.98
CA VAL A 56 -2.12 8.58 2.90
C VAL A 56 -3.33 7.65 2.81
N VAL A 57 -3.77 7.30 1.60
CA VAL A 57 -4.85 6.32 1.39
C VAL A 57 -4.47 4.96 1.99
N ALA A 58 -3.27 4.45 1.73
CA ALA A 58 -2.79 3.20 2.32
C ALA A 58 -2.81 3.24 3.85
N CYS A 59 -2.38 4.36 4.44
CA CYS A 59 -2.44 4.55 5.89
C CYS A 59 -3.88 4.55 6.42
N LYS A 60 -4.82 5.18 5.71
CA LYS A 60 -6.24 5.15 6.08
C LYS A 60 -6.80 3.73 6.04
N LEU A 61 -6.53 2.98 4.97
CA LEU A 61 -6.92 1.57 4.85
C LEU A 61 -6.36 0.73 5.99
N PHE A 62 -5.11 0.97 6.40
CA PHE A 62 -4.48 0.27 7.51
C PHE A 62 -5.10 0.60 8.88
N LYS A 63 -5.46 1.87 9.11
CA LYS A 63 -6.03 2.30 10.39
C LYS A 63 -7.48 1.82 10.53
N ASP A 64 -8.28 2.10 9.52
CA ASP A 64 -9.74 2.03 9.57
C ASP A 64 -10.29 0.74 8.97
N GLY A 65 -9.49 -0.01 8.20
CA GLY A 65 -9.90 -1.25 7.57
C GLY A 65 -10.11 -2.40 8.56
N ASN A 66 -10.88 -3.41 8.14
CA ASN A 66 -10.99 -4.68 8.87
C ASN A 66 -9.70 -5.52 8.74
N ALA A 67 -9.65 -6.68 9.42
CA ALA A 67 -8.44 -7.53 9.44
C ALA A 67 -7.92 -7.87 8.03
N THR A 68 -8.81 -8.20 7.10
CA THR A 68 -8.48 -8.52 5.70
C THR A 68 -7.88 -7.31 4.98
N VAL A 69 -8.44 -6.12 5.17
CA VAL A 69 -7.90 -4.88 4.59
C VAL A 69 -6.52 -4.57 5.17
N LYS A 70 -6.36 -4.64 6.49
CA LYS A 70 -5.06 -4.41 7.14
C LYS A 70 -4.00 -5.39 6.63
N ASN A 71 -4.35 -6.67 6.52
CA ASN A 71 -3.47 -7.70 5.97
C ASN A 71 -3.09 -7.40 4.51
N GLY A 72 -4.00 -6.88 3.69
CA GLY A 72 -3.67 -6.42 2.34
C GLY A 72 -2.64 -5.30 2.35
N VAL A 73 -2.85 -4.27 3.17
CA VAL A 73 -1.90 -3.16 3.24
C VAL A 73 -0.52 -3.63 3.71
N VAL A 74 -0.44 -4.47 4.73
CA VAL A 74 0.87 -4.93 5.26
C VAL A 74 1.54 -5.92 4.31
N ASN A 75 0.87 -7.03 4.00
CA ASN A 75 1.48 -8.16 3.32
C ASN A 75 1.62 -7.99 1.81
N VAL A 76 0.85 -7.08 1.20
CA VAL A 76 0.91 -6.81 -0.24
C VAL A 76 1.51 -5.44 -0.50
N TYR A 77 0.87 -4.37 -0.01
CA TYR A 77 1.32 -3.01 -0.35
C TYR A 77 2.68 -2.66 0.26
N LEU A 78 2.81 -2.71 1.58
CA LEU A 78 4.05 -2.37 2.27
C LEU A 78 5.18 -3.33 1.91
N PHE A 79 4.92 -4.64 1.84
CA PHE A 79 5.90 -5.63 1.40
C PHE A 79 6.45 -5.33 -0.01
N THR A 80 5.57 -4.98 -0.96
CA THR A 80 5.97 -4.63 -2.33
C THR A 80 6.83 -3.36 -2.35
N LEU A 81 6.43 -2.32 -1.63
CA LEU A 81 7.21 -1.09 -1.52
C LEU A 81 8.58 -1.34 -0.86
N SER A 82 8.61 -2.12 0.22
CA SER A 82 9.84 -2.49 0.93
C SER A 82 10.83 -3.16 0.00
N ASN A 83 10.40 -4.21 -0.69
CA ASN A 83 11.25 -4.92 -1.65
C ASN A 83 11.79 -4.00 -2.75
N SER A 84 11.00 -3.04 -3.21
CA SER A 84 11.46 -2.08 -4.20
C SER A 84 12.47 -1.09 -3.62
N MET A 85 12.26 -0.60 -2.40
CA MET A 85 13.17 0.32 -1.70
C MET A 85 14.53 -0.33 -1.38
N ASP A 86 14.55 -1.64 -1.12
CA ASP A 86 15.78 -2.39 -0.90
C ASP A 86 16.57 -2.62 -2.18
N ARG A 87 15.87 -2.88 -3.29
CA ARG A 87 16.49 -3.05 -4.61
C ARG A 87 16.93 -1.71 -5.23
N GLN A 88 16.26 -0.62 -4.88
CA GLN A 88 16.46 0.70 -5.47
C GLN A 88 16.57 1.76 -4.36
N PRO A 89 17.80 2.09 -3.90
CA PRO A 89 18.01 3.10 -2.85
C PRO A 89 17.42 4.48 -3.18
N ALA A 90 17.29 4.80 -4.47
CA ALA A 90 16.63 6.04 -4.91
C ALA A 90 15.13 6.06 -4.56
N ALA A 91 14.43 4.92 -4.66
CA ALA A 91 13.02 4.82 -4.28
C ALA A 91 12.83 5.03 -2.78
N ARG A 92 13.74 4.48 -1.95
CA ARG A 92 13.74 4.69 -0.49
C ARG A 92 13.76 6.18 -0.12
N LYS A 93 14.63 6.96 -0.78
CA LYS A 93 14.74 8.41 -0.57
C LYS A 93 13.43 9.17 -0.82
N TRP A 94 12.55 8.64 -1.67
CA TRP A 94 11.30 9.32 -2.07
C TRP A 94 10.04 8.70 -1.46
N ILE A 95 10.07 7.46 -1.02
CA ILE A 95 8.90 6.80 -0.41
C ILE A 95 8.91 6.99 1.10
N GLU A 96 10.05 6.79 1.76
CA GLU A 96 10.15 6.78 3.23
C GLU A 96 9.81 8.13 3.89
N PRO A 97 10.24 9.30 3.35
CA PRO A 97 9.88 10.60 3.94
C PRO A 97 8.40 10.93 3.83
N PHE A 98 7.74 10.50 2.75
CA PHE A 98 6.32 10.76 2.50
C PHE A 98 5.39 9.74 3.16
N MET A 99 5.95 8.69 3.76
CA MET A 99 5.16 7.66 4.44
C MET A 99 4.54 8.21 5.74
N PRO A 100 3.22 8.09 5.94
CA PRO A 100 2.60 8.47 7.21
C PRO A 100 3.18 7.70 8.39
N LYS A 101 3.15 8.29 9.60
CA LYS A 101 3.82 7.76 10.79
C LYS A 101 3.43 6.31 11.09
N GLU A 102 2.14 5.99 11.07
CA GLU A 102 1.62 4.67 11.37
C GLU A 102 2.11 3.63 10.36
N LEU A 103 2.10 4.00 9.07
CA LEU A 103 2.56 3.13 7.98
C LEU A 103 4.09 2.94 8.05
N ARG A 104 4.84 3.98 8.43
CA ARG A 104 6.29 3.92 8.65
C ARG A 104 6.67 3.01 9.82
N MET A 105 5.90 3.04 10.90
CA MET A 105 6.12 2.13 12.03
C MET A 105 5.95 0.67 11.62
N GLU A 106 4.93 0.38 10.80
CA GLU A 106 4.69 -0.98 10.32
C GLU A 106 5.75 -1.44 9.30
N TYR A 107 6.18 -0.53 8.42
CA TYR A 107 7.34 -0.74 7.56
C TYR A 107 8.61 -1.08 8.36
N ALA A 108 8.89 -0.34 9.43
CA ALA A 108 10.02 -0.63 10.30
C ALA A 108 9.90 -2.03 10.94
N ARG A 109 8.70 -2.42 11.39
CA ARG A 109 8.45 -3.77 11.94
C ARG A 109 8.70 -4.85 10.90
N LEU A 110 8.24 -4.67 9.66
CA LEU A 110 8.51 -5.62 8.57
C LEU A 110 10.02 -5.80 8.38
N HIS A 111 10.80 -4.72 8.39
CA HIS A 111 12.25 -4.78 8.28
C HIS A 111 12.94 -5.44 9.48
N TYR A 112 12.55 -5.10 10.70
CA TYR A 112 13.13 -5.72 11.91
C TYR A 112 12.72 -7.19 12.07
N ALA A 113 11.52 -7.58 11.64
CA ALA A 113 11.04 -8.96 11.65
C ALA A 113 11.68 -9.82 10.53
N SER A 114 12.10 -9.19 9.43
CA SER A 114 12.79 -9.84 8.32
C SER A 114 14.31 -9.93 8.54
N GLY A 115 14.79 -9.65 9.76
CA GLY A 115 16.20 -9.67 10.12
C GLY A 115 16.85 -11.04 9.90
N VAL A 116 17.48 -11.17 8.73
CA VAL A 116 18.74 -11.90 8.51
C VAL A 116 19.87 -11.08 9.12
#